data_AF-A0A818AQB3-F1
#
_entry.id   AF-A0A818AQB3-F1
#
_cell.length_a   1.000
_cell.length_b   1.000
_cell.length_c   1.000
_cell.angle_alpha   90.00
_cell.angle_beta   90.00
_cell.angle_gamma   90.00
#
_symmetry.space_group_name_H-M   'P 1'
#
loop_
_entity.id
_entity.type
_entity.pdbx_description
1 polymer ?
#
loop_
_entity_poly.entity_id
_entity_poly.type
_entity_poly.pdbx_seq_one_letter_code
_entity_poly.pdbx_strand_id
1 'polypeptide(L)'
;MTSETFTTKFLSNSGYFTKYGSNLFGFAGTLGSKQAKQVLADVYKVDLVIIPNSCQKQYLALPDIVAINDIDWLNEMSCSAINESSEQRGILIICETIQDCNTIAEKLKQKYRSSAIKLYTMNNMNQEKNIEIINPREIIIATNLAGRGTDIKTDEIEKYGGLHVIVTFMPSNKQKITQLRDKIEANMLSDFEKHELK
;
A
#
# COMPACT_ATOMS: atom_id res chain seq x y z
N MET A 1 -6.14 29.65 -30.42
CA MET A 1 -6.09 30.20 -29.05
C MET A 1 -6.32 29.06 -28.09
N THR A 2 -5.35 28.74 -27.26
CA THR A 2 -5.51 27.74 -26.19
C THR A 2 -6.47 28.27 -25.15
N SER A 3 -7.49 27.49 -24.80
CA SER A 3 -8.45 27.84 -23.74
C SER A 3 -7.72 27.88 -22.41
N GLU A 4 -7.49 29.07 -21.87
CA GLU A 4 -6.94 29.25 -20.53
C GLU A 4 -8.03 29.05 -19.48
N THR A 5 -7.77 28.19 -18.50
CA THR A 5 -8.74 27.92 -17.43
C THR A 5 -8.62 29.02 -16.37
N PHE A 6 -9.57 29.96 -16.35
CA PHE A 6 -9.61 31.01 -15.32
C PHE A 6 -10.11 30.45 -13.98
N THR A 7 -9.24 30.44 -12.96
CA THR A 7 -9.62 30.07 -11.60
C THR A 7 -10.27 31.26 -10.91
N THR A 8 -11.58 31.18 -10.64
CA THR A 8 -12.35 32.29 -10.04
C THR A 8 -12.37 32.27 -8.52
N LYS A 9 -12.16 31.11 -7.89
CA LYS A 9 -12.11 30.94 -6.43
C LYS A 9 -11.07 29.89 -6.07
N PHE A 10 -10.24 30.22 -5.08
CA PHE A 10 -9.26 29.31 -4.51
C PHE A 10 -9.47 29.24 -3.00
N LEU A 11 -9.52 28.04 -2.45
CA LEU A 11 -9.52 27.78 -1.02
C LEU A 11 -8.59 26.62 -0.74
N SER A 12 -7.61 26.81 0.13
CA SER A 12 -6.71 25.73 0.53
C SER A 12 -7.43 24.74 1.45
N ASN A 13 -6.95 23.49 1.47
CA ASN A 13 -7.46 22.47 2.39
C ASN A 13 -7.35 22.93 3.86
N SER A 14 -6.25 23.58 4.24
CA SER A 14 -6.09 24.15 5.58
C SER A 14 -7.18 25.17 5.91
N GLY A 15 -7.39 26.14 5.01
CA GLY A 15 -8.43 27.17 5.20
C GLY A 15 -9.86 26.62 5.14
N TYR A 16 -10.09 25.52 4.44
CA TYR A 16 -11.36 24.81 4.45
C TYR A 16 -11.63 24.13 5.79
N PHE A 17 -10.69 23.33 6.30
CA PHE A 17 -10.88 22.59 7.55
C PHE A 17 -10.95 23.50 8.79
N THR A 18 -10.23 24.63 8.82
CA THR A 18 -10.31 25.58 9.94
C THR A 18 -11.72 26.20 10.10
N LYS A 19 -12.55 26.23 9.04
CA LYS A 19 -13.93 26.75 9.13
C LYS A 19 -14.85 25.90 10.00
N TYR A 20 -14.51 24.64 10.24
CA TYR A 20 -15.27 23.76 11.12
C TYR A 20 -15.01 24.03 12.61
N GLY A 21 -14.05 24.90 12.94
CA GLY A 21 -13.76 25.29 14.31
C GLY A 21 -13.43 24.09 15.19
N SER A 22 -14.18 23.92 16.29
CA SER A 22 -14.03 22.83 17.24
C SER A 22 -14.62 21.49 16.77
N ASN A 23 -15.32 21.45 15.64
CA ASN A 23 -16.03 20.26 15.15
C ASN A 23 -15.20 19.50 14.11
N LEU A 24 -13.88 19.44 14.30
CA LEU A 24 -12.97 18.72 13.41
C LEU A 24 -12.53 17.41 14.09
N PHE A 25 -13.01 16.30 13.55
CA PHE A 25 -12.63 14.95 13.98
C PHE A 25 -12.04 14.19 12.80
N GLY A 26 -11.06 13.33 13.06
CA GLY A 26 -10.42 12.54 12.01
C GLY A 26 -9.73 11.31 12.58
N PHE A 27 -9.73 10.25 11.78
CA PHE A 27 -9.03 9.01 12.08
C PHE A 27 -7.98 8.77 10.99
N ALA A 28 -6.80 8.34 11.41
CA ALA A 28 -5.74 7.94 10.51
C ALA A 28 -4.96 6.80 11.14
N GLY A 29 -4.68 5.75 10.35
CA GLY A 29 -3.79 4.67 10.80
C GLY A 29 -2.37 5.17 11.10
N THR A 30 -1.96 6.28 10.49
CA THR A 30 -0.66 6.92 10.75
C THR A 30 -0.85 8.43 10.76
N LEU A 31 -0.36 9.11 11.80
CA LEU A 31 -0.28 10.57 11.85
C LEU A 31 1.13 11.09 11.43
N GLY A 32 1.99 10.20 10.95
CA GLY A 32 3.35 10.53 10.52
C GLY A 32 4.31 10.84 11.69
N SER A 33 5.33 11.64 11.39
CA SER A 33 6.39 11.98 12.35
C SER A 33 5.89 12.85 13.49
N LYS A 34 6.70 12.99 14.55
CA LYS A 34 6.42 13.92 15.64
C LYS A 34 6.22 15.36 15.15
N GLN A 35 6.97 15.79 14.12
CA GLN A 35 6.78 17.12 13.53
C GLN A 35 5.43 17.24 12.81
N ALA A 36 5.03 16.22 12.05
CA ALA A 36 3.73 16.23 11.35
C ALA A 36 2.56 16.29 12.34
N LYS A 37 2.63 15.49 13.42
CA LYS A 37 1.67 15.52 14.54
C LYS A 37 1.59 16.91 15.17
N GLN A 38 2.74 17.54 15.40
CA GLN A 38 2.79 18.87 16.00
C GLN A 38 2.19 19.95 15.09
N VAL A 39 2.50 19.92 13.80
CA VAL A 39 1.88 20.81 12.81
C VAL A 39 0.35 20.62 12.77
N LEU A 40 -0.14 19.38 12.83
CA LEU A 40 -1.58 19.11 12.87
C LEU A 40 -2.23 19.72 14.12
N ALA A 41 -1.64 19.49 15.29
CA ALA A 41 -2.13 20.07 16.55
C ALA A 41 -2.08 21.61 16.53
N ASP A 42 -1.01 22.20 16.01
CA ASP A 42 -0.80 23.65 16.00
C ASP A 42 -1.71 24.38 15.01
N VAL A 43 -1.90 23.81 13.81
CA VAL A 43 -2.69 24.42 12.73
C VAL A 43 -4.19 24.23 12.96
N TYR A 44 -4.60 23.03 13.38
CA TYR A 44 -6.01 22.68 13.49
C TYR A 44 -6.55 22.73 14.92
N LYS A 45 -5.70 22.97 15.93
CA LYS A 45 -6.06 23.01 17.35
C LYS A 45 -6.80 21.74 17.81
N VAL A 46 -6.32 20.59 17.34
CA VAL A 46 -6.87 19.27 17.65
C VAL A 46 -6.00 18.50 18.64
N ASP A 47 -6.65 17.73 19.51
CA ASP A 47 -5.98 16.77 20.38
C ASP A 47 -5.68 15.48 19.63
N LEU A 48 -4.51 14.91 19.85
CA LEU A 48 -4.08 13.66 19.22
C LEU A 48 -4.05 12.55 20.26
N VAL A 49 -4.88 11.53 20.04
CA VAL A 49 -4.95 10.33 20.89
C VAL A 49 -4.43 9.13 20.11
N ILE A 50 -3.55 8.33 20.73
CA ILE A 50 -3.10 7.05 20.17
C ILE A 50 -4.03 5.97 20.73
N ILE A 51 -4.79 5.34 19.84
CA ILE A 51 -5.62 4.18 20.19
C ILE A 51 -4.71 2.94 20.17
N PRO A 52 -4.67 2.13 21.25
CA PRO A 52 -3.88 0.92 21.27
C PRO A 52 -4.40 -0.10 20.26
N ASN A 53 -3.50 -0.88 19.67
CA ASN A 53 -3.87 -1.94 18.73
C ASN A 53 -4.59 -3.08 19.46
N SER A 54 -5.66 -3.60 18.85
CA SER A 54 -6.39 -4.76 19.37
C SER A 54 -5.56 -6.05 19.34
N CYS A 55 -4.71 -6.22 18.32
CA CYS A 55 -3.92 -7.43 18.10
C CYS A 55 -2.40 -7.15 18.03
N GLN A 56 -1.62 -8.16 18.42
CA GLN A 56 -0.16 -8.13 18.31
C GLN A 56 0.27 -8.22 16.84
N LYS A 57 1.32 -7.48 16.47
CA LYS A 57 1.89 -7.51 15.11
C LYS A 57 2.52 -8.88 14.84
N GLN A 58 2.09 -9.55 13.76
CA GLN A 58 2.54 -10.89 13.37
C GLN A 58 3.39 -10.94 12.08
N TYR A 59 3.79 -9.78 11.52
CA TYR A 59 4.62 -9.78 10.31
C TYR A 59 6.10 -9.99 10.62
N LEU A 60 6.80 -10.65 9.69
CA LEU A 60 8.25 -10.80 9.71
C LEU A 60 8.89 -9.86 8.69
N ALA A 61 9.69 -8.90 9.16
CA ALA A 61 10.51 -8.07 8.27
C ALA A 61 11.74 -8.85 7.82
N LEU A 62 11.85 -9.07 6.51
CA LEU A 62 13.02 -9.68 5.89
C LEU A 62 14.11 -8.60 5.63
N PRO A 63 15.39 -8.99 5.58
CA PRO A 63 16.48 -8.07 5.25
C PRO A 63 16.32 -7.50 3.83
N ASP A 64 16.68 -6.22 3.67
CA ASP A 64 16.61 -5.53 2.39
C ASP A 64 17.60 -6.16 1.37
N ILE A 65 17.14 -6.35 0.13
CA ILE A 65 17.97 -6.84 -0.98
C ILE A 65 18.32 -5.66 -1.88
N VAL A 66 19.61 -5.41 -2.07
CA VAL A 66 20.11 -4.34 -2.94
C VAL A 66 20.75 -4.96 -4.17
N ALA A 67 20.22 -4.60 -5.34
CA ALA A 67 20.76 -5.01 -6.62
C ALA A 67 21.66 -3.92 -7.22
N ILE A 68 22.63 -4.33 -8.04
CA ILE A 68 23.65 -3.45 -8.61
C ILE A 68 23.10 -2.63 -9.78
N ASN A 69 22.16 -3.20 -10.54
CA ASN A 69 21.54 -2.57 -11.71
C ASN A 69 20.08 -3.02 -11.85
N ASP A 70 19.33 -2.34 -12.73
CA ASP A 70 17.90 -2.58 -12.94
C ASP A 70 17.58 -3.98 -13.47
N ILE A 71 18.49 -4.60 -14.23
CA ILE A 71 18.30 -5.95 -14.78
C ILE A 71 18.38 -6.99 -13.67
N ASP A 72 19.39 -6.88 -12.81
CA ASP A 72 19.59 -7.75 -11.65
C ASP A 72 18.47 -7.53 -10.63
N TRP A 73 18.07 -6.28 -10.40
CA TRP A 73 16.92 -5.93 -9.56
C TRP A 73 15.65 -6.62 -10.05
N LEU A 74 15.35 -6.50 -11.33
CA LEU A 74 14.15 -7.07 -11.93
C LEU A 74 14.18 -8.60 -11.89
N ASN A 75 15.36 -9.20 -12.11
CA ASN A 75 15.54 -10.63 -12.01
C ASN A 75 15.37 -11.13 -10.58
N GLU A 76 16.01 -10.50 -9.59
CA GLU A 76 15.92 -10.98 -8.21
C GLU A 76 14.55 -10.79 -7.60
N MET A 77 13.91 -9.66 -7.87
CA MET A 77 12.53 -9.49 -7.44
C MET A 77 11.61 -10.54 -8.07
N SER A 78 11.76 -10.83 -9.37
CA SER A 78 10.97 -11.87 -10.04
C SER A 78 11.23 -13.25 -9.45
N CYS A 79 12.50 -13.59 -9.18
CA CYS A 79 12.89 -14.86 -8.57
C CYS A 79 12.30 -15.01 -7.16
N SER A 80 12.41 -13.96 -6.34
CA SER A 80 11.82 -13.91 -5.00
C SER A 80 10.31 -14.13 -5.05
N ALA A 81 9.60 -13.39 -5.92
CA ALA A 81 8.15 -13.54 -6.07
C ALA A 81 7.74 -14.95 -6.50
N ILE A 82 8.46 -15.55 -7.46
CA ILE A 82 8.18 -16.91 -7.94
C ILE A 82 8.50 -17.96 -6.87
N ASN A 83 9.58 -17.79 -6.11
CA ASN A 83 9.95 -18.70 -5.02
C ASN A 83 8.87 -18.75 -3.93
N GLU A 84 8.42 -17.59 -3.45
CA GLU A 84 7.35 -17.50 -2.46
C GLU A 84 6.00 -18.02 -3.01
N SER A 85 5.75 -17.79 -4.30
CA SER A 85 4.59 -18.36 -5.01
C SER A 85 4.64 -19.89 -5.10
N SER A 86 5.85 -20.48 -5.14
CA SER A 86 6.02 -21.93 -5.17
C SER A 86 5.54 -22.58 -3.87
N GLU A 87 5.67 -21.87 -2.74
CA GLU A 87 5.19 -22.21 -1.39
C GLU A 87 3.69 -21.93 -1.16
N GLN A 88 2.93 -21.63 -2.21
CA GLN A 88 1.48 -21.37 -2.15
C GLN A 88 1.07 -20.05 -1.48
N ARG A 89 2.01 -19.14 -1.24
CA ARG A 89 1.72 -17.80 -0.73
C ARG A 89 1.09 -16.91 -1.82
N GLY A 90 0.36 -15.89 -1.38
CA GLY A 90 -0.03 -14.76 -2.23
C GLY A 90 1.05 -13.68 -2.21
N ILE A 91 1.26 -12.99 -3.33
CA ILE A 91 2.33 -12.00 -3.46
C ILE A 91 1.74 -10.65 -3.85
N LEU A 92 2.13 -9.60 -3.12
CA LEU A 92 1.82 -8.21 -3.45
C LEU A 92 3.12 -7.45 -3.75
N ILE A 93 3.24 -6.95 -4.98
CA ILE A 93 4.38 -6.16 -5.44
C ILE A 93 3.96 -4.69 -5.53
N ILE A 94 4.57 -3.83 -4.74
CA ILE A 94 4.25 -2.40 -4.66
C ILE A 94 5.32 -1.60 -5.40
N CYS A 95 4.90 -0.85 -6.42
CA CYS A 95 5.78 -0.05 -7.28
C CYS A 95 5.53 1.45 -7.12
N GLU A 96 6.53 2.27 -7.46
CA GLU A 96 6.40 3.73 -7.41
C GLU A 96 5.58 4.25 -8.59
N THR A 97 5.84 3.76 -9.80
CA THR A 97 5.21 4.25 -11.03
C THR A 97 4.40 3.16 -11.75
N ILE A 98 3.44 3.58 -12.58
CA ILE A 98 2.69 2.68 -13.47
C ILE A 98 3.63 1.98 -14.46
N GLN A 99 4.68 2.68 -14.90
CA GLN A 99 5.66 2.13 -15.83
C GLN A 99 6.43 0.96 -15.20
N ASP A 100 6.83 1.08 -13.94
CA ASP A 100 7.49 -0.01 -13.21
C ASP A 100 6.57 -1.22 -13.09
N CYS A 101 5.29 -1.00 -12.74
CA CYS A 101 4.31 -2.09 -12.68
C CYS A 101 4.21 -2.84 -14.01
N ASN A 102 4.20 -2.12 -15.14
CA ASN A 102 4.12 -2.73 -16.48
C ASN A 102 5.39 -3.51 -16.82
N THR A 103 6.57 -2.93 -16.59
CA THR A 103 7.87 -3.61 -16.83
C THR A 103 7.98 -4.90 -16.02
N ILE A 104 7.57 -4.84 -14.74
CA ILE A 104 7.55 -6.00 -13.84
C ILE A 104 6.57 -7.06 -14.34
N ALA A 105 5.35 -6.65 -14.70
CA ALA A 105 4.33 -7.56 -15.19
C ALA A 105 4.78 -8.31 -16.45
N GLU A 106 5.40 -7.61 -17.41
CA GLU A 106 5.91 -8.24 -18.62
C GLU A 106 7.02 -9.26 -18.34
N LYS A 107 7.95 -8.95 -17.42
CA LYS A 107 8.98 -9.90 -17.00
C LYS A 107 8.37 -11.14 -16.34
N LEU A 108 7.41 -10.95 -15.44
CA LEU A 108 6.77 -12.05 -14.72
C LEU A 108 5.94 -12.92 -15.66
N LYS A 109 5.21 -12.34 -16.63
CA LYS A 109 4.46 -13.11 -17.64
C LYS A 109 5.35 -14.02 -18.49
N GLN A 110 6.64 -13.69 -18.66
CA GLN A 110 7.60 -14.54 -19.38
C GLN A 110 8.08 -15.74 -18.54
N LYS A 111 8.14 -15.58 -17.21
CA LYS A 111 8.72 -16.58 -16.28
C LYS A 111 7.67 -17.33 -15.46
N TYR A 112 6.43 -16.85 -15.43
CA TYR A 112 5.36 -17.31 -14.55
C TYR A 112 4.01 -17.41 -15.29
N ARG A 113 2.97 -17.92 -14.62
CA ARG A 113 1.63 -18.07 -15.20
C ARG A 113 0.97 -16.70 -15.38
N SER A 114 0.80 -16.26 -16.62
CA SER A 114 0.17 -14.97 -16.94
C SER A 114 -1.24 -14.80 -16.34
N SER A 115 -2.01 -15.88 -16.21
CA SER A 115 -3.36 -15.84 -15.61
C SER A 115 -3.37 -15.59 -14.11
N ALA A 116 -2.25 -15.80 -13.43
CA ALA A 116 -2.11 -15.60 -11.98
C ALA A 116 -1.54 -14.20 -11.64
N ILE A 117 -1.25 -13.36 -12.64
CA ILE A 117 -0.70 -12.02 -12.46
C ILE A 117 -1.82 -11.00 -12.66
N LYS A 118 -2.11 -10.21 -11.62
CA LYS A 118 -3.12 -9.15 -11.62
C LYS A 118 -2.43 -7.79 -11.53
N LEU A 119 -2.82 -6.86 -12.39
CA LEU A 119 -2.29 -5.49 -12.40
C LEU A 119 -3.30 -4.52 -11.82
N TYR A 120 -2.87 -3.76 -10.83
CA TYR A 120 -3.68 -2.77 -10.15
C TYR A 120 -2.98 -1.42 -10.07
N THR A 121 -3.09 -0.65 -11.16
CA THR A 121 -2.36 0.60 -11.32
C THR A 121 -3.20 1.84 -11.04
N MET A 122 -4.52 1.71 -10.97
CA MET A 122 -5.47 2.82 -10.78
C MET A 122 -6.61 2.45 -9.83
N ASN A 123 -7.05 3.40 -9.00
CA ASN A 123 -8.25 3.26 -8.16
C ASN A 123 -9.52 3.47 -9.00
N ASN A 124 -9.89 2.47 -9.81
CA ASN A 124 -11.24 2.38 -10.35
C ASN A 124 -11.99 1.23 -9.65
N MET A 125 -13.30 1.40 -9.47
CA MET A 125 -14.15 0.44 -8.74
C MET A 125 -14.08 -0.98 -9.33
N ASN A 126 -13.79 -1.12 -10.62
CA ASN A 126 -13.71 -2.42 -11.28
C ASN A 126 -12.44 -3.18 -10.90
N GLN A 127 -11.30 -2.50 -10.81
CA GLN A 127 -10.05 -3.15 -10.41
C GLN A 127 -10.02 -3.45 -8.90
N GLU A 128 -10.66 -2.61 -8.08
CA GLU A 128 -10.82 -2.86 -6.63
C GLU A 128 -11.48 -4.21 -6.35
N LYS A 129 -12.61 -4.52 -7.01
CA LYS A 129 -13.29 -5.82 -6.85
C LYS A 129 -12.43 -7.02 -7.23
N ASN A 130 -11.49 -6.85 -8.17
CA ASN A 130 -10.63 -7.93 -8.64
C ASN A 130 -9.45 -8.22 -7.69
N ILE A 131 -9.20 -7.35 -6.72
CA ILE A 131 -8.12 -7.48 -5.74
C ILE A 131 -8.61 -7.69 -4.30
N GLU A 132 -9.92 -7.70 -4.05
CA GLU A 132 -10.48 -7.95 -2.71
C GLU A 132 -10.09 -9.30 -2.12
N ILE A 133 -9.68 -10.25 -2.96
CA ILE A 133 -9.25 -11.60 -2.56
C ILE A 133 -7.98 -11.94 -3.32
N ILE A 134 -7.00 -12.48 -2.61
CA ILE A 134 -5.80 -13.07 -3.20
C ILE A 134 -5.78 -14.57 -2.96
N ASN A 135 -5.69 -15.34 -4.05
CA ASN A 135 -5.64 -16.80 -3.98
C ASN A 135 -4.19 -17.29 -3.88
N PRO A 136 -3.97 -18.55 -3.45
CA PRO A 136 -2.65 -19.15 -3.45
C PRO A 136 -1.94 -19.03 -4.81
N ARG A 137 -0.66 -18.66 -4.78
CA ARG A 137 0.20 -18.51 -5.96
C ARG A 137 -0.19 -17.36 -6.91
N GLU A 138 -1.09 -16.47 -6.49
CA GLU A 138 -1.40 -15.25 -7.24
C GLU A 138 -0.40 -14.13 -6.92
N ILE A 139 -0.13 -13.29 -7.93
CA ILE A 139 0.74 -12.12 -7.83
C ILE A 139 -0.06 -10.89 -8.21
N ILE A 140 -0.24 -9.97 -7.26
CA ILE A 140 -0.84 -8.66 -7.48
C ILE A 140 0.28 -7.64 -7.60
N ILE A 141 0.30 -6.88 -8.69
CA ILE A 141 1.25 -5.79 -8.91
C ILE A 141 0.48 -4.49 -8.81
N ALA A 142 0.80 -3.67 -7.81
CA ALA A 142 0.11 -2.43 -7.52
C ALA A 142 1.05 -1.23 -7.49
N THR A 143 0.52 -0.04 -7.80
CA THR A 143 1.24 1.21 -7.49
C THR A 143 1.05 1.57 -6.01
N ASN A 144 1.97 2.34 -5.41
CA ASN A 144 1.84 2.86 -4.04
C ASN A 144 0.54 3.66 -3.77
N LEU A 145 -0.10 4.15 -4.84
CA LEU A 145 -1.36 4.89 -4.79
C LEU A 145 -2.58 3.98 -4.99
N ALA A 146 -2.42 2.89 -5.74
CA ALA A 146 -3.46 1.92 -5.96
C ALA A 146 -3.64 1.06 -4.69
N GLY A 147 -4.87 0.98 -4.17
CA GLY A 147 -5.20 0.12 -3.03
C GLY A 147 -5.13 0.77 -1.66
N ARG A 148 -4.98 2.09 -1.62
CA ARG A 148 -5.19 2.82 -0.38
C ARG A 148 -6.68 2.72 0.00
N GLY A 149 -6.96 1.96 1.05
CA GLY A 149 -8.33 1.72 1.53
C GLY A 149 -9.00 0.49 0.92
N THR A 150 -8.25 -0.36 0.20
CA THR A 150 -8.73 -1.66 -0.25
C THR A 150 -8.18 -2.75 0.64
N ASP A 151 -9.09 -3.49 1.26
CA ASP A 151 -8.83 -4.64 2.12
C ASP A 151 -8.66 -5.88 1.24
N ILE A 152 -7.49 -6.53 1.28
CA ILE A 152 -7.19 -7.73 0.47
C ILE A 152 -7.31 -8.93 1.39
N LYS A 153 -8.37 -9.74 1.22
CA LYS A 153 -8.61 -10.92 2.05
C LYS A 153 -7.59 -12.02 1.79
N THR A 154 -7.04 -12.55 2.87
CA THR A 154 -5.94 -13.54 2.85
C THR A 154 -6.31 -14.94 3.36
N ASP A 155 -7.58 -15.20 3.67
CA ASP A 155 -8.07 -16.44 4.31
C ASP A 155 -7.47 -17.76 3.73
N GLU A 156 -7.35 -17.86 2.40
CA GLU A 156 -6.86 -19.08 1.74
C GLU A 156 -5.33 -19.28 1.81
N ILE A 157 -4.59 -18.19 2.04
CA ILE A 157 -3.11 -18.18 2.04
C ILE A 157 -2.50 -18.15 3.44
N GLU A 158 -3.28 -17.88 4.49
CA GLU A 158 -2.81 -17.82 5.88
C GLU A 158 -2.09 -19.11 6.33
N LYS A 159 -2.63 -20.28 5.95
CA LYS A 159 -2.00 -21.59 6.24
C LYS A 159 -0.62 -21.79 5.59
N TYR A 160 -0.27 -20.99 4.60
CA TYR A 160 1.00 -21.06 3.87
C TYR A 160 1.98 -19.94 4.29
N GLY A 161 1.65 -19.17 5.33
CA GLY A 161 2.45 -18.02 5.79
C GLY A 161 1.94 -16.68 5.28
N GLY A 162 0.69 -16.63 4.79
CA GLY A 162 -0.01 -15.38 4.46
C GLY A 162 0.60 -14.62 3.28
N LEU A 163 0.28 -13.33 3.20
CA LEU A 163 0.71 -12.44 2.13
C LEU A 163 2.21 -12.12 2.21
N HIS A 164 2.93 -12.32 1.11
CA HIS A 164 4.29 -11.85 0.92
C HIS A 164 4.29 -10.51 0.19
N VAL A 165 4.87 -9.47 0.81
CA VAL A 165 4.86 -8.11 0.24
C VAL A 165 6.27 -7.72 -0.21
N ILE A 166 6.40 -7.33 -1.47
CA ILE A 166 7.65 -6.84 -2.07
C ILE A 166 7.48 -5.36 -2.40
N VAL A 167 8.28 -4.50 -1.77
CA VAL A 167 8.34 -3.08 -2.12
C VAL A 167 9.52 -2.86 -3.05
N THR A 168 9.25 -2.36 -4.25
CA THR A 168 10.26 -2.34 -5.32
C THR A 168 11.08 -1.05 -5.37
N PHE A 169 10.71 -0.06 -4.56
CA PHE A 169 11.36 1.24 -4.51
C PHE A 169 11.68 1.63 -3.07
N MET A 170 12.81 2.30 -2.88
CA MET A 170 13.12 2.96 -1.63
C MET A 170 12.69 4.42 -1.76
N PRO A 171 11.67 4.89 -1.02
CA PRO A 171 11.27 6.26 -1.14
C PRO A 171 12.38 7.18 -0.62
N SER A 172 12.61 8.28 -1.34
CA SER A 172 13.70 9.25 -1.15
C SER A 172 13.75 9.94 0.23
N ASN A 173 12.79 9.69 1.11
CA ASN A 173 12.71 10.31 2.43
C ASN A 173 12.39 9.25 3.49
N LYS A 174 13.13 9.22 4.60
CA LYS A 174 12.91 8.27 5.73
C LYS A 174 11.46 8.27 6.21
N GLN A 175 10.77 9.40 6.07
CA GLN A 175 9.35 9.60 6.40
C GLN A 175 8.40 8.73 5.58
N LYS A 176 8.66 8.56 4.27
CA LYS A 176 7.86 7.71 3.39
C LYS A 176 8.13 6.23 3.63
N ILE A 177 9.33 5.87 4.12
CA ILE A 177 9.66 4.48 4.49
C ILE A 177 8.79 4.02 5.65
N THR A 178 8.67 4.83 6.71
CA THR A 178 7.77 4.52 7.84
C THR A 178 6.33 4.43 7.37
N GLN A 179 5.86 5.37 6.52
CA GLN A 179 4.50 5.30 5.97
C GLN A 179 4.25 4.10 5.06
N LEU A 180 5.23 3.65 4.27
CA LEU A 180 5.10 2.43 3.46
C LEU A 180 5.01 1.19 4.36
N ARG A 181 5.85 1.12 5.39
CA ARG A 181 5.77 0.06 6.40
C ARG A 181 4.42 0.09 7.10
N ASP A 182 3.97 1.25 7.54
CA ASP A 182 2.68 1.40 8.20
C ASP A 182 1.48 1.12 7.26
N LYS A 183 1.60 1.40 5.94
CA LYS A 183 0.59 1.03 4.94
C LYS A 183 0.52 -0.48 4.73
N ILE A 184 1.68 -1.15 4.71
CA ILE A 184 1.75 -2.62 4.71
C ILE A 184 1.10 -3.15 5.98
N GLU A 185 1.38 -2.52 7.14
CA GLU A 185 0.75 -2.88 8.41
C GLU A 185 -0.77 -2.69 8.37
N ALA A 186 -1.28 -1.56 7.87
CA ALA A 186 -2.71 -1.25 7.83
C ALA A 186 -3.51 -2.15 6.89
N ASN A 187 -2.97 -2.46 5.71
CA ASN A 187 -3.63 -3.34 4.73
C ASN A 187 -3.64 -4.82 5.18
N MET A 188 -2.80 -5.20 6.14
CA MET A 188 -2.73 -6.56 6.70
C MET A 188 -3.52 -6.72 8.00
N LEU A 189 -3.87 -5.61 8.68
CA LEU A 189 -4.57 -5.61 9.96
C LEU A 189 -6.11 -5.60 9.81
N SER A 190 -6.64 -5.23 8.64
CA SER A 190 -8.09 -5.22 8.37
C SER A 190 -8.73 -6.61 8.23
N ASP A 191 -7.91 -7.65 8.09
CA ASP A 191 -8.36 -9.04 7.94
C ASP A 191 -8.82 -9.70 9.26
N PHE A 192 -8.39 -9.21 10.43
CA PHE A 192 -8.69 -9.89 11.70
C PHE A 192 -10.01 -9.49 12.35
N GLU A 193 -10.52 -8.27 12.12
CA GLU A 193 -11.77 -7.79 12.76
C GLU A 193 -13.03 -8.53 12.30
N LYS A 194 -12.97 -9.28 11.18
CA LYS A 194 -14.12 -10.03 10.66
C LYS A 194 -14.21 -11.47 11.18
N HIS A 195 -13.15 -12.00 11.77
CA HIS A 195 -13.12 -13.41 12.21
C HIS A 195 -13.55 -13.62 13.67
N GLU A 196 -13.57 -12.58 14.52
CA GLU A 196 -14.07 -12.66 15.91
C GLU A 196 -15.54 -12.25 16.09
N LEU A 197 -16.23 -11.79 15.05
CA LEU A 197 -17.66 -11.45 15.07
C LEU A 197 -18.58 -12.56 14.53
N LYS A 198 -18.12 -13.81 14.55
CA LYS A 198 -18.95 -15.00 14.27
C LYS A 198 -18.89 -16.03 15.39
#